data_AF-A0A7D8UL55-F1
#
_entry.id   AF-A0A7D8UL55-F1
#
_cell.length_a   1.000
_cell.length_b   1.000
_cell.length_c   1.000
_cell.angle_alpha   90.00
_cell.angle_beta   90.00
_cell.angle_gamma   90.00
#
_symmetry.space_group_name_H-M   'P 1'
#
loop_
_entity.id
_entity.type
_entity.pdbx_description
1 polymer ?
#
loop_
_entity_poly.entity_id
_entity_poly.type
_entity_poly.pdbx_seq_one_letter_code
_entity_poly.pdbx_strand_id
1 'polypeptide(L)'
;MTRILLTIVIIGTCLPAPRSLAVEKVGGVAVFGTESSLCPSPFESLGLWMVSTRHLTPEAAAADVESPALGVTMMDESGNRHSIALDDFFSSLRPERPVIVHVHGNRITEQEANGRGRFVRGQIGRHMPVEAADFVVFSWPSEKTGILVKDGRSKARMTEAEGLYLGWLLRELVRREIPVAVIAYSFGCRVTTGALHALAGGCLSGRSLPGDSIRGAQIPVALVAPALDTDWLGPRGYHGLAGQNISRMVLLYNSRDAVLKRYWMIERGGHSQALGYTGPRYSPLGYDGSPIPLTVRDCTATLGRAHNEVQYYAGSCGGGALIATLLGELLSQPAPLPSGE
;
A
#
# COMPACT_ATOMS: atom_id res chain seq x y z
N MET A 1 41.10 -24.77 11.09
CA MET A 1 40.34 -23.87 11.99
C MET A 1 41.08 -22.55 12.11
N THR A 2 40.65 -21.49 11.42
CA THR A 2 41.05 -20.11 11.77
C THR A 2 40.02 -19.14 11.18
N ARG A 3 39.25 -18.48 12.05
CA ARG A 3 38.40 -17.34 11.73
C ARG A 3 39.19 -16.08 12.06
N ILE A 4 39.23 -15.10 11.16
CA ILE A 4 39.74 -13.75 11.45
C ILE A 4 38.50 -12.85 11.59
N LEU A 5 38.30 -12.34 12.81
CA LEU A 5 37.33 -11.29 13.14
C LEU A 5 38.04 -9.94 12.97
N LEU A 6 37.42 -8.99 12.27
CA LEU A 6 37.86 -7.61 12.22
C LEU A 6 36.90 -6.76 13.07
N THR A 7 37.40 -6.27 14.19
CA THR A 7 36.72 -5.28 15.06
C THR A 7 37.29 -3.90 14.73
N ILE A 8 36.42 -2.96 14.33
CA ILE A 8 36.80 -1.56 14.16
C ILE A 8 36.34 -0.78 15.40
N VAL A 9 37.32 -0.17 16.08
CA VAL A 9 37.15 0.79 17.17
C VAL A 9 37.20 2.19 16.56
N ILE A 10 36.17 3.01 16.79
CA ILE A 10 36.20 4.44 16.44
C ILE A 10 36.36 5.24 17.75
N ILE A 11 37.48 5.97 17.82
CA ILE A 11 37.81 6.91 18.89
C ILE A 11 37.23 8.27 18.48
N GLY A 12 36.29 8.79 19.27
CA GLY A 12 35.78 10.16 19.15
C GLY A 12 36.33 11.02 20.28
N THR A 13 37.21 11.97 19.97
CA THR A 13 37.75 12.95 20.90
C THR A 13 36.81 14.16 21.03
N CYS A 14 36.38 14.48 22.25
CA CYS A 14 35.64 15.68 22.60
C CYS A 14 36.51 16.95 22.55
N LEU A 15 35.96 18.04 22.01
CA LEU A 15 36.46 19.42 22.20
C LEU A 15 35.35 20.25 22.89
N PRO A 16 35.68 21.13 23.85
CA PRO A 16 34.68 21.80 24.70
C PRO A 16 34.19 23.14 24.12
N ALA A 17 32.96 23.50 24.50
CA ALA A 17 32.27 24.74 24.17
C ALA A 17 32.86 25.99 24.86
N PRO A 18 32.70 27.20 24.28
CA PRO A 18 33.09 28.44 24.95
C PRO A 18 32.04 28.91 25.97
N ARG A 19 32.55 29.54 27.03
CA ARG A 19 31.84 30.05 28.21
C ARG A 19 31.06 31.34 27.93
N SER A 20 29.94 31.45 28.64
CA SER A 20 29.06 32.61 28.80
C SER A 20 29.77 33.86 29.35
N LEU A 21 29.39 35.03 28.81
CA LEU A 21 29.60 36.35 29.41
C LEU A 21 28.22 36.95 29.71
N ALA A 22 28.03 37.35 30.96
CA ALA A 22 26.85 38.04 31.47
C ALA A 22 26.87 39.52 31.07
N VAL A 23 25.69 40.10 30.76
CA VAL A 23 25.45 41.56 30.78
C VAL A 23 24.07 41.86 31.37
N GLU A 24 24.05 42.92 32.16
CA GLU A 24 23.01 43.52 33.00
C GLU A 24 21.68 43.94 32.33
N LYS A 25 20.66 44.08 33.19
CA LYS A 25 19.33 44.66 32.94
C LYS A 25 19.38 46.17 32.63
N VAL A 26 18.57 46.61 31.66
CA VAL A 26 17.86 47.90 31.70
C VAL A 26 16.46 47.70 31.10
N GLY A 27 15.44 48.30 31.73
CA GLY A 27 14.03 48.02 31.52
C GLY A 27 13.38 48.61 30.27
N GLY A 28 12.10 48.26 30.10
CA GLY A 28 11.21 48.84 29.11
C GLY A 28 10.11 47.86 28.70
N VAL A 29 8.89 48.10 29.16
CA VAL A 29 7.70 47.37 28.72
C VAL A 29 7.43 47.70 27.26
N ALA A 30 7.39 46.69 26.40
CA ALA A 30 6.70 46.74 25.12
C ALA A 30 6.02 45.37 24.91
N VAL A 31 4.71 45.35 25.12
CA VAL A 31 3.85 44.23 24.73
C VAL A 31 3.70 44.30 23.22
N PHE A 32 4.46 43.47 22.51
CA PHE A 32 4.20 43.13 21.12
C PHE A 32 3.91 41.64 21.07
N GLY A 33 2.71 41.29 20.59
CA GLY A 33 2.30 39.92 20.38
C GLY A 33 3.29 39.24 19.45
N THR A 34 4.08 38.32 19.99
CA THR A 34 4.89 37.43 19.16
C THR A 34 3.94 36.40 18.58
N GLU A 35 3.75 36.50 17.26
CA GLU A 35 3.34 35.38 16.43
C GLU A 35 4.10 34.15 16.93
N SER A 36 3.35 33.19 17.43
CA SER A 36 3.86 31.86 17.74
C SER A 36 4.29 31.27 16.39
N SER A 37 5.56 31.47 16.07
CA SER A 37 6.34 30.55 15.25
C SER A 37 6.24 29.20 15.94
N LEU A 38 5.19 28.45 15.63
CA LEU A 38 5.03 27.05 15.97
C LEU A 38 6.22 26.33 15.35
N CYS A 39 7.20 26.01 16.19
CA CYS A 39 8.13 24.94 15.87
C CYS A 39 7.27 23.74 15.44
N PRO A 40 7.52 23.13 14.27
CA PRO A 40 6.82 21.90 13.91
C PRO A 40 7.03 20.91 15.05
N SER A 41 5.96 20.23 15.45
CA SER A 41 6.02 19.22 16.51
C SER A 41 7.18 18.25 16.22
N PRO A 42 7.87 17.69 17.22
CA PRO A 42 8.98 16.74 17.02
C PRO A 42 8.57 15.42 16.33
N PHE A 43 7.34 15.33 15.82
CA PHE A 43 6.80 14.27 14.99
C PHE A 43 6.49 14.78 13.58
N GLU A 44 7.44 15.43 12.90
CA GLU A 44 7.42 15.42 11.43
C GLU A 44 7.67 13.97 10.99
N SER A 45 6.60 13.18 11.00
CA SER A 45 6.65 11.77 10.67
C SER A 45 7.08 11.62 9.22
N LEU A 46 7.81 10.54 8.90
CA LEU A 46 8.18 10.18 7.52
C LEU A 46 6.95 9.96 6.60
N GLY A 47 5.73 10.15 7.10
CA GLY A 47 4.49 9.70 6.49
C GLY A 47 4.56 8.22 6.20
N LEU A 48 5.14 7.41 7.10
CA LEU A 48 5.31 5.98 6.89
C LEU A 48 4.60 5.21 8.00
N TRP A 49 3.55 4.51 7.60
CA TRP A 49 2.64 3.81 8.47
C TRP A 49 2.61 2.33 8.12
N MET A 50 2.24 1.51 9.09
CA MET A 50 1.86 0.13 8.87
C MET A 50 0.50 -0.11 9.49
N VAL A 51 -0.45 -0.55 8.68
CA VAL A 51 -1.77 -1.01 9.10
C VAL A 51 -1.77 -2.52 9.02
N SER A 52 -2.02 -3.19 10.14
CA SER A 52 -1.87 -4.63 10.32
C SER A 52 -3.20 -5.30 10.60
N THR A 53 -3.45 -6.40 9.90
CA THR A 53 -4.56 -7.32 10.11
C THR A 53 -4.08 -8.66 10.66
N ARG A 54 -2.79 -8.82 10.97
CA ARG A 54 -2.17 -10.11 11.31
C ARG A 54 -2.78 -10.80 12.54
N HIS A 55 -3.36 -10.02 13.45
CA HIS A 55 -4.05 -10.52 14.65
C HIS A 55 -5.55 -10.74 14.44
N LEU A 56 -6.10 -10.36 13.29
CA LEU A 56 -7.50 -10.56 12.95
C LEU A 56 -7.73 -11.96 12.36
N THR A 57 -9.00 -12.37 12.33
CA THR A 57 -9.36 -13.66 11.74
C THR A 57 -9.12 -13.66 10.22
N PRO A 58 -8.50 -14.70 9.67
CA PRO A 58 -8.29 -14.82 8.23
C PRO A 58 -9.51 -15.38 7.48
N GLU A 59 -10.60 -15.71 8.20
CA GLU A 59 -11.80 -16.32 7.65
C GLU A 59 -12.86 -15.25 7.32
N ALA A 60 -13.19 -15.08 6.04
CA ALA A 60 -14.12 -14.04 5.60
C ALA A 60 -15.49 -14.12 6.29
N ALA A 61 -15.98 -15.34 6.53
CA ALA A 61 -17.26 -15.59 7.21
C ALA A 61 -17.28 -15.08 8.66
N ALA A 62 -16.12 -14.94 9.31
CA ALA A 62 -15.98 -14.44 10.67
C ALA A 62 -15.37 -13.03 10.75
N ALA A 63 -15.02 -12.43 9.60
CA ALA A 63 -14.42 -11.11 9.57
C ALA A 63 -15.38 -10.06 10.16
N ASP A 64 -14.90 -9.27 11.12
CA ASP A 64 -15.57 -8.04 11.55
C ASP A 64 -15.37 -6.97 10.46
N VAL A 65 -16.47 -6.57 9.83
CA VAL A 65 -16.48 -5.61 8.73
C VAL A 65 -17.20 -4.31 9.10
N GLU A 66 -17.69 -4.22 10.34
CA GLU A 66 -18.31 -3.01 10.89
C GLU A 66 -17.25 -2.13 11.51
N SER A 67 -16.42 -2.71 12.38
CA SER A 67 -15.39 -2.00 13.14
C SER A 67 -14.14 -2.88 13.37
N PRO A 68 -13.47 -3.34 12.29
CA PRO A 68 -12.26 -4.14 12.42
C PRO A 68 -11.21 -3.42 13.28
N ALA A 69 -10.72 -4.11 14.29
CA ALA A 69 -9.68 -3.60 15.18
C ALA A 69 -8.30 -3.61 14.49
N LEU A 70 -8.10 -2.81 13.44
CA LEU A 70 -6.83 -2.72 12.72
C LEU A 70 -5.72 -2.23 13.65
N GLY A 71 -4.57 -2.90 13.63
CA GLY A 71 -3.40 -2.48 14.40
C GLY A 71 -2.62 -1.45 13.60
N VAL A 72 -2.26 -0.30 14.20
CA VAL A 72 -1.51 0.73 13.49
C VAL A 72 -0.17 1.01 14.17
N THR A 73 0.88 1.10 13.36
CA THR A 73 2.21 1.48 13.79
C THR A 73 2.75 2.61 12.91
N MET A 74 3.19 3.69 13.54
CA MET A 74 3.96 4.75 12.90
C MET A 74 5.45 4.40 12.93
N MET A 75 6.18 4.81 11.90
CA MET A 75 7.65 4.81 11.93
C MET A 75 8.19 6.23 11.95
N ASP A 76 9.05 6.52 12.93
CA ASP A 76 9.75 7.80 13.00
C ASP A 76 11.00 7.83 12.10
N GLU A 77 11.63 9.00 11.99
CA GLU A 77 12.84 9.20 11.20
C GLU A 77 14.03 8.35 11.65
N SER A 78 14.09 8.03 12.94
CA SER A 78 15.10 7.15 13.53
C SER A 78 14.83 5.67 13.23
N GLY A 79 13.71 5.36 12.59
CA GLY A 79 13.28 4.01 12.24
C GLY A 79 12.63 3.25 13.38
N ASN A 80 12.36 3.89 14.52
CA ASN A 80 11.62 3.28 15.63
C ASN A 80 10.15 3.14 15.26
N ARG A 81 9.50 2.16 15.90
CA ARG A 81 8.10 1.83 15.69
C ARG A 81 7.29 2.26 16.91
N HIS A 82 6.25 3.04 16.68
CA HIS A 82 5.32 3.51 17.71
C HIS A 82 3.92 2.99 17.40
N SER A 83 3.37 2.17 18.30
CA SER A 83 1.98 1.73 18.17
C SER A 83 1.07 2.92 18.46
N ILE A 84 0.08 3.14 17.61
CA ILE A 84 -0.88 4.23 17.75
C ILE A 84 -2.31 3.68 17.61
N ALA A 85 -3.29 4.39 18.19
CA ALA A 85 -4.68 4.03 18.01
C ALA A 85 -5.12 4.29 16.55
N LEU A 86 -6.11 3.55 16.08
CA LEU A 86 -6.63 3.69 14.72
C LEU A 86 -7.29 5.08 14.50
N ASP A 87 -7.96 5.61 15.52
CA ASP A 87 -8.55 6.96 15.45
C ASP A 87 -7.47 8.05 15.40
N ASP A 88 -6.37 7.87 16.13
CA ASP A 88 -5.22 8.78 16.06
C ASP A 88 -4.56 8.75 14.68
N PHE A 89 -4.48 7.56 14.06
CA PHE A 89 -4.03 7.43 12.68
C PHE A 89 -4.90 8.26 11.74
N PHE A 90 -6.22 8.08 11.76
CA PHE A 90 -7.11 8.85 10.90
C PHE A 90 -7.05 10.35 11.18
N SER A 91 -6.94 10.75 12.45
CA SER A 91 -6.83 12.16 12.86
C SER A 91 -5.50 12.80 12.42
N SER A 92 -4.47 11.99 12.17
CA SER A 92 -3.17 12.47 11.68
C SER A 92 -3.11 12.68 10.16
N LEU A 93 -4.05 12.10 9.41
CA LEU A 93 -4.11 12.23 7.96
C LEU A 93 -4.62 13.60 7.54
N ARG A 94 -4.12 14.10 6.40
CA ARG A 94 -4.48 15.40 5.84
C ARG A 94 -4.91 15.26 4.38
N PRO A 95 -6.00 15.92 3.92
CA PRO A 95 -6.42 15.85 2.52
C PRO A 95 -5.34 16.26 1.51
N GLU A 96 -4.44 17.17 1.89
CA GLU A 96 -3.34 17.65 1.05
C GLU A 96 -2.21 16.62 0.90
N ARG A 97 -2.22 15.55 1.70
CA ARG A 97 -1.24 14.47 1.66
C ARG A 97 -1.95 13.16 1.31
N PRO A 98 -1.96 12.76 0.03
CA PRO A 98 -2.63 11.54 -0.35
C PRO A 98 -2.04 10.32 0.35
N VAL A 99 -2.87 9.34 0.60
CA VAL A 99 -2.45 8.05 1.14
C VAL A 99 -2.08 7.09 0.01
N ILE A 100 -0.87 6.54 0.06
CA ILE A 100 -0.42 5.48 -0.85
C ILE A 100 -0.38 4.17 -0.08
N VAL A 101 -1.32 3.27 -0.35
CA VAL A 101 -1.39 1.96 0.30
C VAL A 101 -0.56 0.94 -0.50
N HIS A 102 0.47 0.38 0.12
CA HIS A 102 1.22 -0.76 -0.41
C HIS A 102 0.72 -2.08 0.19
N VAL A 103 0.30 -3.00 -0.67
CA VAL A 103 -0.23 -4.31 -0.28
C VAL A 103 0.72 -5.41 -0.76
N HIS A 104 1.42 -6.03 0.18
CA HIS A 104 2.42 -7.05 -0.13
C HIS A 104 1.79 -8.39 -0.58
N GLY A 105 2.64 -9.25 -1.16
CA GLY A 105 2.25 -10.58 -1.65
C GLY A 105 2.29 -11.68 -0.59
N ASN A 106 2.42 -12.92 -1.06
CA ASN A 106 2.47 -14.12 -0.23
C ASN A 106 3.86 -14.36 0.40
N ARG A 107 3.89 -15.05 1.55
CA ARG A 107 5.08 -15.50 2.29
C ARG A 107 5.92 -14.37 2.86
N ILE A 108 5.25 -13.34 3.38
CA ILE A 108 5.89 -12.14 3.90
C ILE A 108 5.63 -12.03 5.40
N THR A 109 6.70 -12.06 6.18
CA THR A 109 6.69 -11.73 7.61
C THR A 109 6.39 -10.25 7.86
N GLU A 110 5.99 -9.89 9.07
CA GLU A 110 5.76 -8.48 9.41
C GLU A 110 7.02 -7.62 9.14
N GLN A 111 8.19 -8.12 9.52
CA GLN A 111 9.46 -7.45 9.29
C GLN A 111 9.76 -7.30 7.79
N GLU A 112 9.53 -8.34 7.00
CA GLU A 112 9.70 -8.27 5.54
C GLU A 112 8.70 -7.34 4.87
N ALA A 113 7.46 -7.26 5.37
CA ALA A 113 6.44 -6.33 4.86
C ALA A 113 6.92 -4.89 5.02
N ASN A 114 7.42 -4.55 6.21
CA ASN A 114 8.01 -3.23 6.47
C ASN A 114 9.22 -2.96 5.53
N GLY A 115 10.17 -3.90 5.45
CA GLY A 115 11.33 -3.76 4.57
C GLY A 115 10.95 -3.57 3.10
N ARG A 116 9.93 -4.29 2.62
CA ARG A 116 9.41 -4.16 1.26
C ARG A 116 8.71 -2.83 1.02
N GLY A 117 7.85 -2.40 1.94
CA GLY A 117 7.18 -1.11 1.83
C GLY A 117 8.18 0.06 1.74
N ARG A 118 9.20 0.07 2.60
CA ARG A 118 10.30 1.04 2.56
C ARG A 118 11.07 0.99 1.24
N PHE A 119 11.38 -0.21 0.76
CA PHE A 119 12.04 -0.39 -0.53
C PHE A 119 11.20 0.19 -1.68
N VAL A 120 9.91 -0.18 -1.77
CA VAL A 120 9.00 0.29 -2.83
C VAL A 120 8.85 1.82 -2.77
N ARG A 121 8.59 2.38 -1.57
CA ARG A 121 8.55 3.84 -1.36
C ARG A 121 9.83 4.51 -1.86
N GLY A 122 11.00 3.97 -1.52
CA GLY A 122 12.28 4.50 -1.96
C GLY A 122 12.51 4.41 -3.47
N GLN A 123 12.03 3.35 -4.14
CA GLN A 123 12.14 3.23 -5.60
C GLN A 123 11.22 4.23 -6.34
N ILE A 124 10.03 4.49 -5.81
CA ILE A 124 9.11 5.48 -6.36
C ILE A 124 9.61 6.90 -6.08
N GLY A 125 10.13 7.15 -4.88
CA GLY A 125 10.71 8.43 -4.45
C GLY A 125 11.89 8.91 -5.29
N ARG A 126 12.50 8.03 -6.10
CA ARG A 126 13.53 8.42 -7.09
C ARG A 126 12.97 9.18 -8.30
N HIS A 127 11.65 9.16 -8.47
CA HIS A 127 10.97 9.69 -9.66
C HIS A 127 9.88 10.71 -9.33
N MET A 128 9.49 10.85 -8.05
CA MET A 128 8.49 11.80 -7.57
C MET A 128 8.71 12.11 -6.08
N PRO A 129 8.24 13.27 -5.56
CA PRO A 129 8.36 13.63 -4.15
C PRO A 129 7.40 12.80 -3.28
N VAL A 130 7.77 11.55 -2.98
CA VAL A 130 6.93 10.60 -2.23
C VAL A 130 6.72 11.03 -0.77
N GLU A 131 7.57 11.91 -0.25
CA GLU A 131 7.44 12.58 1.04
C GLU A 131 6.20 13.49 1.15
N ALA A 132 5.63 13.89 0.01
CA ALA A 132 4.36 14.60 -0.05
C ALA A 132 3.13 13.70 0.20
N ALA A 133 3.32 12.40 0.38
CA ALA A 133 2.26 11.42 0.62
C ALA A 133 2.46 10.65 1.94
N ASP A 134 1.36 10.15 2.48
CA ASP A 134 1.35 9.20 3.59
C ASP A 134 1.37 7.78 3.02
N PHE A 135 2.50 7.10 3.17
CA PHE A 135 2.73 5.75 2.68
C PHE A 135 2.34 4.71 3.74
N VAL A 136 1.33 3.91 3.43
CA VAL A 136 0.77 2.89 4.34
C VAL A 136 1.13 1.51 3.84
N VAL A 137 1.86 0.73 4.65
CA VAL A 137 2.05 -0.71 4.39
C VAL A 137 0.88 -1.49 4.98
N PHE A 138 0.08 -2.13 4.13
CA PHE A 138 -0.98 -3.04 4.55
C PHE A 138 -0.38 -4.42 4.82
N SER A 139 -0.26 -4.77 6.10
CA SER A 139 0.44 -5.95 6.60
C SER A 139 -0.56 -7.03 7.00
N TRP A 140 -0.67 -8.06 6.17
CA TRP A 140 -1.60 -9.18 6.37
C TRP A 140 -0.85 -10.48 6.69
N PRO A 141 -1.48 -11.50 7.32
CA PRO A 141 -0.82 -12.71 7.82
C PRO A 141 -0.44 -13.67 6.69
N SER A 142 0.42 -13.24 5.77
CA SER A 142 0.81 -13.95 4.57
C SER A 142 1.99 -14.91 4.76
N GLU A 143 2.57 -14.96 5.96
CA GLU A 143 3.73 -15.78 6.32
C GLU A 143 3.56 -17.24 5.92
N LYS A 144 4.67 -17.88 5.54
CA LYS A 144 4.67 -19.29 5.15
C LYS A 144 4.25 -20.15 6.36
N THR A 145 3.10 -20.81 6.26
CA THR A 145 2.60 -21.72 7.31
C THR A 145 2.51 -23.17 6.83
N GLY A 146 2.79 -23.46 5.55
CA GLY A 146 2.75 -24.83 5.03
C GLY A 146 3.64 -25.09 3.82
N ILE A 147 3.32 -26.19 3.13
CA ILE A 147 4.03 -26.65 1.94
C ILE A 147 3.34 -26.09 0.69
N LEU A 148 4.13 -25.40 -0.13
CA LEU A 148 3.84 -24.89 -1.48
C LEU A 148 2.36 -24.66 -1.84
N VAL A 149 1.69 -25.67 -2.43
CA VAL A 149 0.32 -25.53 -2.95
C VAL A 149 -0.71 -25.43 -1.83
N LYS A 150 -0.57 -26.21 -0.74
CA LYS A 150 -1.49 -26.14 0.41
C LYS A 150 -1.40 -24.77 1.08
N ASP A 151 -0.17 -24.27 1.23
CA ASP A 151 0.12 -22.92 1.72
C ASP A 151 -0.51 -21.86 0.81
N GLY A 152 -0.24 -21.90 -0.50
CA GLY A 152 -0.82 -20.97 -1.47
C GLY A 152 -2.35 -20.99 -1.49
N ARG A 153 -2.99 -22.17 -1.41
CA ARG A 153 -4.46 -22.30 -1.34
C ARG A 153 -5.04 -21.72 -0.06
N SER A 154 -4.35 -21.90 1.07
CA SER A 154 -4.76 -21.29 2.34
C SER A 154 -4.73 -19.78 2.19
N LYS A 155 -3.61 -19.22 1.73
CA LYS A 155 -3.42 -17.77 1.57
C LYS A 155 -4.36 -17.14 0.54
N ALA A 156 -4.67 -17.85 -0.55
CA ALA A 156 -5.68 -17.43 -1.52
C ALA A 156 -7.10 -17.34 -0.91
N ARG A 157 -7.43 -18.17 0.09
CA ARG A 157 -8.69 -18.01 0.83
C ARG A 157 -8.64 -16.84 1.80
N MET A 158 -7.49 -16.62 2.45
CA MET A 158 -7.33 -15.49 3.38
C MET A 158 -7.52 -14.15 2.67
N THR A 159 -7.17 -14.03 1.39
CA THR A 159 -7.36 -12.77 0.64
C THR A 159 -8.80 -12.29 0.59
N GLU A 160 -9.77 -13.17 0.83
CA GLU A 160 -11.18 -12.80 0.90
C GLU A 160 -11.46 -11.94 2.16
N ALA A 161 -10.99 -12.36 3.33
CA ALA A 161 -11.08 -11.58 4.57
C ALA A 161 -10.24 -10.30 4.49
N GLU A 162 -9.01 -10.41 3.99
CA GLU A 162 -8.12 -9.27 3.83
C GLU A 162 -8.67 -8.23 2.85
N GLY A 163 -9.36 -8.68 1.80
CA GLY A 163 -10.07 -7.80 0.88
C GLY A 163 -11.17 -7.00 1.58
N LEU A 164 -11.91 -7.62 2.51
CA LEU A 164 -12.90 -6.92 3.33
C LEU A 164 -12.24 -5.90 4.26
N TYR A 165 -11.14 -6.26 4.95
CA TYR A 165 -10.44 -5.33 5.83
C TYR A 165 -9.82 -4.14 5.09
N LEU A 166 -9.19 -4.39 3.94
CA LEU A 166 -8.69 -3.31 3.10
C LEU A 166 -9.84 -2.47 2.53
N GLY A 167 -10.96 -3.10 2.13
CA GLY A 167 -12.14 -2.41 1.64
C GLY A 167 -12.76 -1.48 2.69
N TRP A 168 -12.78 -1.90 3.96
CA TRP A 168 -13.17 -1.06 5.09
C TRP A 168 -12.21 0.14 5.26
N LEU A 169 -10.89 -0.09 5.23
CA LEU A 169 -9.90 1.00 5.32
C LEU A 169 -10.07 2.01 4.19
N LEU A 170 -10.22 1.55 2.95
CA LEU A 170 -10.41 2.41 1.78
C LEU A 170 -11.71 3.21 1.89
N ARG A 171 -12.79 2.62 2.40
CA ARG A 171 -14.04 3.33 2.65
C ARG A 171 -13.85 4.49 3.63
N GLU A 172 -13.16 4.25 4.74
CA GLU A 172 -12.94 5.29 5.75
C GLU A 172 -12.06 6.42 5.21
N LEU A 173 -11.04 6.11 4.40
CA LEU A 173 -10.25 7.13 3.71
C LEU A 173 -11.11 7.96 2.75
N VAL A 174 -11.94 7.32 1.92
CA VAL A 174 -12.80 8.02 0.95
C VAL A 174 -13.86 8.87 1.66
N ARG A 175 -14.49 8.37 2.73
CA ARG A 175 -15.49 9.12 3.51
C ARG A 175 -14.92 10.36 4.19
N ARG A 176 -13.63 10.33 4.49
CA ARG A 176 -12.88 11.45 5.07
C ARG A 176 -12.25 12.35 3.99
N GLU A 177 -12.60 12.13 2.73
CA GLU A 177 -12.08 12.88 1.59
C GLU A 177 -10.55 12.85 1.49
N ILE A 178 -9.92 11.77 1.99
CA ILE A 178 -8.48 11.56 1.87
C ILE A 178 -8.20 10.90 0.52
N PRO A 179 -7.48 11.57 -0.39
CA PRO A 179 -7.16 10.98 -1.69
C PRO A 179 -6.27 9.75 -1.49
N VAL A 180 -6.58 8.64 -2.18
CA VAL A 180 -5.90 7.36 -1.97
C VAL A 180 -5.50 6.71 -3.29
N ALA A 181 -4.31 6.10 -3.30
CA ALA A 181 -3.85 5.19 -4.35
C ALA A 181 -3.39 3.86 -3.74
N VAL A 182 -3.40 2.79 -4.54
CA VAL A 182 -2.99 1.46 -4.09
C VAL A 182 -1.93 0.86 -5.01
N ILE A 183 -0.86 0.34 -4.41
CA ILE A 183 0.19 -0.44 -5.08
C ILE A 183 0.15 -1.84 -4.51
N ALA A 184 -0.06 -2.84 -5.35
CA ALA A 184 -0.31 -4.20 -4.91
C ALA A 184 0.62 -5.18 -5.60
N TYR A 185 1.13 -6.17 -4.86
CA TYR A 185 1.99 -7.21 -5.42
C TYR A 185 1.39 -8.62 -5.24
N SER A 186 1.38 -9.43 -6.30
CA SER A 186 1.00 -10.85 -6.24
C SER A 186 -0.39 -11.06 -5.59
N PHE A 187 -0.51 -11.82 -4.51
CA PHE A 187 -1.79 -11.94 -3.77
C PHE A 187 -2.28 -10.62 -3.18
N GLY A 188 -1.42 -9.64 -2.95
CA GLY A 188 -1.86 -8.29 -2.61
C GLY A 188 -2.74 -7.67 -3.70
N CYS A 189 -2.54 -8.03 -4.98
CA CYS A 189 -3.44 -7.62 -6.07
C CYS A 189 -4.83 -8.24 -5.92
N ARG A 190 -4.90 -9.49 -5.47
CA ARG A 190 -6.17 -10.17 -5.18
C ARG A 190 -6.89 -9.51 -4.01
N VAL A 191 -6.17 -9.19 -2.93
CA VAL A 191 -6.69 -8.40 -1.80
C VAL A 191 -7.22 -7.03 -2.27
N THR A 192 -6.43 -6.30 -3.04
CA THR A 192 -6.78 -4.95 -3.54
C THR A 192 -8.00 -4.97 -4.44
N THR A 193 -8.03 -5.86 -5.43
CA THR A 193 -9.17 -5.95 -6.36
C THR A 193 -10.43 -6.46 -5.67
N GLY A 194 -10.29 -7.36 -4.68
CA GLY A 194 -11.40 -7.77 -3.83
C GLY A 194 -11.94 -6.62 -2.98
N ALA A 195 -11.05 -5.82 -2.38
CA ALA A 195 -11.40 -4.63 -1.61
C ALA A 195 -12.20 -3.62 -2.44
N LEU A 196 -11.73 -3.31 -3.65
CA LEU A 196 -12.41 -2.39 -4.56
C LEU A 196 -13.75 -2.95 -5.06
N HIS A 197 -13.83 -4.27 -5.28
CA HIS A 197 -15.08 -4.96 -5.61
C HIS A 197 -16.10 -4.84 -4.47
N ALA A 198 -15.69 -5.13 -3.22
CA ALA A 198 -16.54 -5.03 -2.05
C ALA A 198 -16.97 -3.57 -1.77
N LEU A 199 -16.06 -2.61 -1.93
CA LEU A 199 -16.33 -1.18 -1.80
C LEU A 199 -17.44 -0.72 -2.76
N ALA A 200 -17.48 -1.25 -3.98
CA ALA A 200 -18.50 -0.99 -4.99
C ALA A 200 -19.84 -1.74 -4.79
N GLY A 201 -19.99 -2.46 -3.67
CA GLY A 201 -21.18 -3.24 -3.31
C GLY A 201 -21.09 -4.72 -3.69
N GLY A 202 -19.91 -5.21 -4.05
CA GLY A 202 -19.64 -6.62 -4.31
C GLY A 202 -19.54 -7.47 -3.05
N CYS A 203 -19.44 -8.79 -3.23
CA CYS A 203 -19.32 -9.75 -2.14
C CYS A 203 -18.02 -10.56 -2.26
N LEU A 204 -17.33 -10.76 -1.14
CA LEU A 204 -16.20 -11.70 -1.04
C LEU A 204 -16.63 -12.87 -0.15
N SER A 205 -16.61 -14.08 -0.68
CA SER A 205 -17.09 -15.28 0.03
C SER A 205 -18.49 -15.11 0.65
N GLY A 206 -19.39 -14.42 -0.07
CA GLY A 206 -20.77 -14.15 0.37
C GLY A 206 -20.93 -13.03 1.40
N ARG A 207 -19.85 -12.33 1.77
CA ARG A 207 -19.86 -11.20 2.70
C ARG A 207 -19.69 -9.88 1.94
N SER A 208 -20.48 -8.88 2.31
CA SER A 208 -20.35 -7.50 1.82
C SER A 208 -19.84 -6.60 2.94
N LEU A 209 -19.30 -5.43 2.55
CA LEU A 209 -19.09 -4.34 3.49
C LEU A 209 -20.45 -3.72 3.87
N PRO A 210 -20.63 -3.25 5.12
CA PRO A 210 -21.90 -2.73 5.61
C PRO A 210 -22.20 -1.32 5.09
N GLY A 211 -23.45 -0.86 5.15
CA GLY A 211 -23.84 0.47 4.66
C GLY A 211 -23.67 0.64 3.15
N ASP A 212 -23.72 1.90 2.69
CA ASP A 212 -23.77 2.19 1.25
C ASP A 212 -22.48 1.83 0.51
N SER A 213 -22.65 1.37 -0.72
CA SER A 213 -21.54 1.15 -1.65
C SER A 213 -20.97 2.47 -2.13
N ILE A 214 -19.65 2.57 -2.21
CA ILE A 214 -18.95 3.69 -2.81
C ILE A 214 -18.61 3.33 -4.25
N ARG A 215 -18.94 4.21 -5.20
CA ARG A 215 -18.59 4.10 -6.62
C ARG A 215 -18.05 5.44 -7.10
N GLY A 216 -17.17 5.42 -8.10
CA GLY A 216 -16.58 6.63 -8.66
C GLY A 216 -15.52 7.28 -7.78
N ALA A 217 -14.93 6.57 -6.81
CA ALA A 217 -13.91 7.12 -5.89
C ALA A 217 -12.56 7.51 -6.55
N GLN A 218 -12.39 7.28 -7.85
CA GLN A 218 -11.22 7.67 -8.64
C GLN A 218 -9.84 7.20 -8.11
N ILE A 219 -9.76 6.02 -7.51
CA ILE A 219 -8.54 5.46 -6.89
C ILE A 219 -7.55 4.98 -7.97
N PRO A 220 -6.32 5.54 -8.07
CA PRO A 220 -5.28 5.00 -8.94
C PRO A 220 -4.74 3.67 -8.40
N VAL A 221 -4.55 2.68 -9.27
CA VAL A 221 -4.10 1.34 -8.86
C VAL A 221 -2.90 0.84 -9.67
N ALA A 222 -1.86 0.38 -8.99
CA ALA A 222 -0.77 -0.38 -9.59
C ALA A 222 -0.84 -1.86 -9.20
N LEU A 223 -0.98 -2.75 -10.17
CA LEU A 223 -0.95 -4.20 -9.98
C LEU A 223 0.37 -4.77 -10.50
N VAL A 224 1.18 -5.31 -9.59
CA VAL A 224 2.49 -5.89 -9.89
C VAL A 224 2.44 -7.41 -9.72
N ALA A 225 2.72 -8.13 -10.81
CA ALA A 225 2.64 -9.59 -10.87
C ALA A 225 1.29 -10.17 -10.34
N PRO A 226 0.13 -9.66 -10.78
CA PRO A 226 -1.17 -9.99 -10.17
C PRO A 226 -1.45 -11.50 -10.09
N ALA A 227 -1.63 -12.01 -8.87
CA ALA A 227 -1.98 -13.41 -8.60
C ALA A 227 -3.50 -13.55 -8.38
N LEU A 228 -4.26 -13.18 -9.40
CA LEU A 228 -5.70 -13.40 -9.54
C LEU A 228 -5.97 -13.94 -10.95
N ASP A 229 -7.14 -14.54 -11.17
CA ASP A 229 -7.48 -15.04 -12.51
C ASP A 229 -7.56 -13.88 -13.52
N THR A 230 -7.19 -14.18 -14.76
CA THR A 230 -7.21 -13.23 -15.89
C THR A 230 -8.62 -12.67 -16.12
N ASP A 231 -9.66 -13.45 -15.83
CA ASP A 231 -11.04 -13.07 -16.12
C ASP A 231 -11.77 -12.42 -14.93
N TRP A 232 -11.11 -12.24 -13.78
CA TRP A 232 -11.78 -11.77 -12.57
C TRP A 232 -12.21 -10.30 -12.60
N LEU A 233 -11.53 -9.46 -13.37
CA LEU A 233 -11.84 -8.03 -13.47
C LEU A 233 -12.85 -7.72 -14.58
N GLY A 234 -13.30 -8.73 -15.32
CA GLY A 234 -14.21 -8.55 -16.43
C GLY A 234 -15.66 -8.39 -16.02
N PRO A 235 -16.52 -8.07 -17.00
CA PRO A 235 -17.96 -8.15 -16.82
C PRO A 235 -18.32 -9.56 -16.33
N ARG A 236 -18.95 -9.64 -15.14
CA ARG A 236 -19.31 -10.89 -14.45
C ARG A 236 -18.14 -11.70 -13.86
N GLY A 237 -16.93 -11.17 -13.88
CA GLY A 237 -15.80 -11.74 -13.15
C GLY A 237 -16.01 -11.68 -11.64
N TYR A 238 -15.28 -12.50 -10.88
CA TYR A 238 -15.42 -12.57 -9.42
C TYR A 238 -15.18 -11.22 -8.73
N HIS A 239 -14.26 -10.41 -9.24
CA HIS A 239 -14.02 -9.04 -8.80
C HIS A 239 -14.55 -8.00 -9.82
N GLY A 240 -15.61 -8.33 -10.56
CA GLY A 240 -16.06 -7.56 -11.72
C GLY A 240 -16.55 -6.13 -11.43
N LEU A 241 -16.76 -5.78 -10.14
CA LEU A 241 -17.07 -4.40 -9.73
C LEU A 241 -15.83 -3.59 -9.33
N ALA A 242 -14.64 -4.18 -9.30
CA ALA A 242 -13.43 -3.47 -8.85
C ALA A 242 -13.15 -2.19 -9.68
N GLY A 243 -13.42 -2.24 -11.00
CA GLY A 243 -13.23 -1.10 -11.90
C GLY A 243 -14.08 0.13 -11.56
N GLN A 244 -15.19 -0.03 -10.83
CA GLN A 244 -16.12 1.05 -10.48
C GLN A 244 -15.49 2.15 -9.61
N ASN A 245 -14.37 1.87 -8.95
CA ASN A 245 -13.64 2.85 -8.13
C ASN A 245 -12.24 3.16 -8.66
N ILE A 246 -11.82 2.55 -9.76
CA ILE A 246 -10.48 2.75 -10.32
C ILE A 246 -10.51 3.89 -11.33
N SER A 247 -9.70 4.92 -11.13
CA SER A 247 -9.53 6.00 -12.13
C SER A 247 -8.60 5.60 -13.26
N ARG A 248 -7.57 4.82 -12.94
CA ARG A 248 -6.49 4.44 -13.85
C ARG A 248 -5.72 3.25 -13.27
N MET A 249 -5.14 2.43 -14.13
CA MET A 249 -4.43 1.24 -13.72
C MET A 249 -3.07 1.09 -14.42
N VAL A 250 -2.02 0.81 -13.65
CA VAL A 250 -0.75 0.26 -14.15
C VAL A 250 -0.73 -1.23 -13.86
N LEU A 251 -0.39 -2.05 -14.87
CA LEU A 251 -0.25 -3.49 -14.72
C LEU A 251 1.12 -3.95 -15.22
N LEU A 252 1.93 -4.47 -14.29
CA LEU A 252 3.23 -5.07 -14.59
C LEU A 252 3.11 -6.60 -14.51
N TYR A 253 3.39 -7.31 -15.59
CA TYR A 253 3.27 -8.78 -15.65
C TYR A 253 4.56 -9.45 -16.13
N ASN A 254 4.67 -10.76 -15.95
CA ASN A 254 5.79 -11.57 -16.41
C ASN A 254 5.30 -12.91 -16.97
N SER A 255 5.30 -13.03 -18.30
CA SER A 255 4.87 -14.24 -19.03
C SER A 255 5.78 -15.47 -18.87
N ARG A 256 6.92 -15.34 -18.18
CA ARG A 256 7.83 -16.46 -17.85
C ARG A 256 7.88 -16.76 -16.35
N ASP A 257 7.06 -16.09 -15.54
CA ASP A 257 7.01 -16.26 -14.09
C ASP A 257 6.76 -17.73 -13.70
N ALA A 258 7.73 -18.32 -12.99
CA ALA A 258 7.66 -19.74 -12.64
C ALA A 258 6.55 -20.05 -11.62
N VAL A 259 6.18 -19.09 -10.77
CA VAL A 259 5.12 -19.27 -9.76
C VAL A 259 3.76 -19.10 -10.43
N LEU A 260 3.54 -17.98 -11.13
CA LEU A 260 2.25 -17.67 -11.73
C LEU A 260 1.87 -18.59 -12.90
N LYS A 261 2.86 -19.20 -13.59
CA LYS A 261 2.61 -20.29 -14.55
C LYS A 261 1.81 -21.46 -13.93
N ARG A 262 1.92 -21.66 -12.61
CA ARG A 262 1.28 -22.75 -11.87
C ARG A 262 0.07 -22.26 -11.05
N TYR A 263 -0.43 -21.07 -11.33
CA TYR A 263 -1.57 -20.49 -10.61
C TYR A 263 -2.81 -21.39 -10.60
N TRP A 264 -3.04 -22.14 -11.67
CA TRP A 264 -4.10 -23.15 -11.77
C TRP A 264 -4.08 -24.20 -10.65
N MET A 265 -2.95 -24.41 -9.97
CA MET A 265 -2.87 -25.32 -8.82
C MET A 265 -3.49 -24.73 -7.55
N ILE A 266 -3.59 -23.41 -7.46
CA ILE A 266 -4.17 -22.67 -6.33
C ILE A 266 -5.69 -22.58 -6.48
N GLU A 267 -6.16 -22.22 -7.66
CA GLU A 267 -7.60 -22.11 -7.93
C GLU A 267 -8.29 -23.48 -8.03
N ARG A 268 -9.55 -23.52 -7.61
CA ARG A 268 -10.39 -24.70 -7.78
C ARG A 268 -10.83 -24.77 -9.24
N GLY A 269 -10.70 -25.94 -9.87
CA GLY A 269 -11.16 -26.16 -11.26
C GLY A 269 -10.05 -26.20 -12.32
N GLY A 270 -8.78 -25.95 -11.95
CA GLY A 270 -7.61 -26.36 -12.76
C GLY A 270 -7.37 -25.63 -14.09
N HIS A 271 -8.21 -24.68 -14.48
CA HIS A 271 -8.09 -23.94 -15.76
C HIS A 271 -7.69 -22.46 -15.59
N SER A 272 -7.59 -21.97 -14.36
CA SER A 272 -7.29 -20.57 -14.07
C SER A 272 -5.87 -20.16 -14.48
N GLN A 273 -5.77 -19.05 -15.20
CA GLN A 273 -4.49 -18.42 -15.55
C GLN A 273 -4.33 -17.12 -14.78
N ALA A 274 -3.17 -16.93 -14.13
CA ALA A 274 -2.90 -15.69 -13.41
C ALA A 274 -2.78 -14.52 -14.39
N LEU A 275 -3.47 -13.42 -14.10
CA LEU A 275 -3.37 -12.15 -14.81
C LEU A 275 -1.91 -11.66 -14.91
N GLY A 276 -1.11 -11.88 -13.87
CA GLY A 276 0.31 -11.52 -13.85
C GLY A 276 1.22 -12.42 -14.68
N TYR A 277 0.68 -13.51 -15.24
CA TYR A 277 1.37 -14.38 -16.20
C TYR A 277 0.91 -14.10 -17.63
N THR A 278 -0.39 -13.93 -17.85
CA THR A 278 -0.98 -13.76 -19.18
C THR A 278 -0.99 -12.32 -19.67
N GLY A 279 -1.01 -11.35 -18.75
CA GLY A 279 -1.39 -9.97 -19.06
C GLY A 279 -2.92 -9.83 -19.21
N PRO A 280 -3.42 -8.58 -19.23
CA PRO A 280 -4.86 -8.31 -19.36
C PRO A 280 -5.37 -8.65 -20.76
N ARG A 281 -6.55 -9.26 -20.83
CA ARG A 281 -7.27 -9.50 -22.10
C ARG A 281 -8.18 -8.34 -22.51
N TYR A 282 -8.58 -7.55 -21.54
CA TYR A 282 -9.44 -6.38 -21.69
C TYR A 282 -9.15 -5.40 -20.54
N SER A 283 -9.59 -4.16 -20.69
CA SER A 283 -9.58 -3.20 -19.58
C SER A 283 -10.87 -3.34 -18.75
N PRO A 284 -10.82 -3.29 -17.41
CA PRO A 284 -12.01 -3.24 -16.57
C PRO A 284 -12.89 -2.04 -16.91
N LEU A 285 -14.19 -2.14 -16.65
CA LEU A 285 -15.12 -1.03 -16.84
C LEU A 285 -15.19 -0.15 -15.59
N GLY A 286 -15.08 1.16 -15.79
CA GLY A 286 -15.23 2.21 -14.80
C GLY A 286 -16.69 2.44 -14.39
N TYR A 287 -16.88 3.41 -13.51
CA TYR A 287 -18.21 3.78 -12.99
C TYR A 287 -19.19 4.23 -14.09
N ASP A 288 -18.69 4.98 -15.06
CA ASP A 288 -19.44 5.47 -16.22
C ASP A 288 -19.65 4.40 -17.30
N GLY A 289 -19.18 3.17 -17.07
CA GLY A 289 -19.23 2.06 -18.03
C GLY A 289 -18.16 2.12 -19.11
N SER A 290 -17.28 3.13 -19.12
CA SER A 290 -16.15 3.21 -20.05
C SER A 290 -14.98 2.33 -19.58
N PRO A 291 -14.12 1.83 -20.48
CA PRO A 291 -12.91 1.12 -20.07
C PRO A 291 -11.95 2.05 -19.31
N ILE A 292 -11.44 1.60 -18.16
CA ILE A 292 -10.47 2.41 -17.39
C ILE A 292 -9.17 2.59 -18.18
N PRO A 293 -8.50 3.76 -18.10
CA PRO A 293 -7.15 3.94 -18.61
C PRO A 293 -6.19 2.89 -18.03
N LEU A 294 -5.56 2.12 -18.92
CA LEU A 294 -4.72 0.97 -18.53
C LEU A 294 -3.35 1.05 -19.21
N THR A 295 -2.30 1.21 -18.40
CA THR A 295 -0.90 1.09 -18.83
C THR A 295 -0.38 -0.30 -18.50
N VAL A 296 0.04 -1.06 -19.51
CA VAL A 296 0.51 -2.43 -19.37
C VAL A 296 1.99 -2.54 -19.70
N ARG A 297 2.74 -3.31 -18.91
CA ARG A 297 4.15 -3.61 -19.19
C ARG A 297 4.46 -5.10 -18.97
N ASP A 298 5.00 -5.74 -20.00
CA ASP A 298 5.66 -7.03 -19.85
C ASP A 298 7.08 -6.85 -19.31
N CYS A 299 7.33 -7.37 -18.12
CA CYS A 299 8.63 -7.35 -17.46
C CYS A 299 9.45 -8.62 -17.71
N THR A 300 9.02 -9.52 -18.60
CA THR A 300 9.68 -10.81 -18.84
C THR A 300 11.16 -10.69 -19.21
N ALA A 301 11.53 -9.69 -20.03
CA ALA A 301 12.92 -9.50 -20.43
C ALA A 301 13.84 -9.19 -19.23
N THR A 302 13.32 -8.51 -18.21
CA THR A 302 14.07 -8.14 -17.00
C THR A 302 14.05 -9.27 -15.96
N LEU A 303 12.91 -9.93 -15.76
CA LEU A 303 12.72 -10.87 -14.64
C LEU A 303 12.97 -12.34 -15.00
N GLY A 304 12.88 -12.69 -16.28
CA GLY A 304 12.91 -14.08 -16.71
C GLY A 304 11.89 -14.93 -15.93
N ARG A 305 12.38 -15.89 -15.14
CA ARG A 305 11.52 -16.83 -14.38
C ARG A 305 11.15 -16.37 -12.96
N ALA A 306 11.61 -15.20 -12.54
CA ALA A 306 11.45 -14.73 -11.18
C ALA A 306 10.02 -14.28 -10.85
N HIS A 307 9.59 -14.60 -9.63
CA HIS A 307 8.40 -14.04 -8.96
C HIS A 307 8.88 -13.25 -7.74
N ASN A 308 9.53 -12.11 -7.98
CA ASN A 308 10.11 -11.28 -6.94
C ASN A 308 9.79 -9.80 -7.18
N GLU A 309 9.02 -9.23 -6.26
CA GLU A 309 8.60 -7.82 -6.25
C GLU A 309 9.76 -6.85 -6.48
N VAL A 310 10.88 -7.04 -5.76
CA VAL A 310 12.04 -6.13 -5.80
C VAL A 310 12.56 -5.95 -7.22
N GLN A 311 12.53 -7.01 -8.04
CA GLN A 311 13.06 -6.99 -9.40
C GLN A 311 12.20 -6.19 -10.39
N TYR A 312 10.91 -6.00 -10.10
CA TYR A 312 10.04 -5.12 -10.91
C TYR A 312 10.48 -3.65 -10.82
N TYR A 313 11.13 -3.26 -9.71
CA TYR A 313 11.57 -1.89 -9.47
C TYR A 313 13.07 -1.70 -9.71
N ALA A 314 13.91 -2.66 -9.34
CA ALA A 314 15.37 -2.53 -9.40
C ALA A 314 15.96 -2.71 -10.80
N GLY A 315 15.23 -3.33 -11.73
CA GLY A 315 15.70 -3.65 -13.07
C GLY A 315 15.20 -2.69 -14.16
N SER A 316 15.52 -3.03 -15.40
CA SER A 316 15.08 -2.29 -16.60
C SER A 316 13.58 -2.32 -16.88
N CYS A 317 12.74 -2.99 -16.07
CA CYS A 317 11.29 -2.95 -16.25
C CYS A 317 10.71 -1.55 -15.92
N GLY A 318 11.43 -0.75 -15.12
CA GLY A 318 11.04 0.63 -14.83
C GLY A 318 9.76 0.75 -14.00
N GLY A 319 9.45 -0.24 -13.17
CA GLY A 319 8.22 -0.26 -12.36
C GLY A 319 8.09 0.97 -11.45
N GLY A 320 9.20 1.44 -10.87
CA GLY A 320 9.22 2.65 -10.05
C GLY A 320 8.79 3.91 -10.82
N ALA A 321 9.30 4.10 -12.03
CA ALA A 321 8.96 5.25 -12.86
C ALA A 321 7.51 5.22 -13.37
N LEU A 322 7.02 4.05 -13.79
CA LEU A 322 5.63 3.88 -14.23
C LEU A 322 4.65 4.16 -13.08
N ILE A 323 4.93 3.64 -11.89
CA ILE A 323 4.10 3.86 -10.71
C ILE A 323 4.22 5.31 -10.24
N ALA A 324 5.40 5.93 -10.31
CA ALA A 324 5.54 7.36 -10.01
C ALA A 324 4.71 8.23 -10.96
N THR A 325 4.65 7.88 -12.25
CA THR A 325 3.81 8.59 -13.24
C THR A 325 2.32 8.44 -12.89
N LEU A 326 1.88 7.23 -12.53
CA LEU A 326 0.51 6.95 -12.06
C LEU A 326 0.13 7.82 -10.86
N LEU A 327 1.07 8.01 -9.92
CA LEU A 327 0.86 8.72 -8.66
C LEU A 327 1.05 10.23 -8.77
N GLY A 328 1.87 10.72 -9.71
CA GLY A 328 2.16 12.14 -9.87
C GLY A 328 0.92 12.98 -10.13
N GLU A 329 -0.08 12.40 -10.81
CA GLU A 329 -1.37 13.06 -11.03
C GLU A 329 -2.22 13.16 -9.76
N LEU A 330 -2.08 12.22 -8.82
CA LEU A 330 -2.74 12.30 -7.51
C LEU A 330 -2.15 13.45 -6.67
N LEU A 331 -0.83 13.62 -6.73
CA LEU A 331 -0.13 14.72 -6.05
C LEU A 331 -0.34 16.09 -6.71
N SER A 332 -0.74 16.11 -7.98
CA SER A 332 -0.96 17.34 -8.75
C SER A 332 -2.40 17.83 -8.69
N GLN A 333 -3.32 17.10 -8.04
CA GLN A 333 -4.70 17.55 -7.92
C GLN A 333 -4.79 18.70 -6.89
N PRO A 334 -5.40 19.85 -7.25
CA PRO A 334 -5.70 20.87 -6.26
C PRO A 334 -6.64 20.27 -5.22
N ALA A 335 -6.48 20.67 -3.95
CA ALA A 335 -7.37 20.24 -2.87
C ALA A 335 -8.84 20.46 -3.29
N PRO A 336 -9.74 19.50 -3.02
CA PRO A 336 -11.15 19.67 -3.33
C PRO A 336 -11.64 20.97 -2.66
N LEU A 337 -12.31 21.81 -3.44
CA LEU A 337 -12.96 23.00 -2.89
C LEU A 337 -13.97 22.52 -1.83
N PRO A 338 -14.00 23.13 -0.63
CA PRO A 338 -14.97 22.73 0.38
C PRO A 338 -16.37 22.83 -0.22
N SER A 339 -17.13 21.74 -0.14
CA SER A 339 -18.54 21.73 -0.51
C SER A 339 -19.24 22.79 0.34
N GLY A 340 -19.64 23.90 -0.29
CA GLY A 340 -20.33 25.00 0.38
C GLY A 340 -21.61 24.51 1.05
N GLU A 341 -21.82 25.01 2.27
CA GLU A 341 -23.07 24.92 3.05
C GLU A 341 -24.29 25.43 2.28
#